data_AF-A0A0R0LXI9-F1
#
_entry.id   AF-A0A0R0LXI9-F1
#
_cell.length_a   1.000
_cell.length_b   1.000
_cell.length_c   1.000
_cell.angle_alpha   90.00
_cell.angle_beta   90.00
_cell.angle_gamma   90.00
#
_symmetry.space_group_name_H-M   'P 1'
#
loop_
_entity.id
_entity.type
_entity.pdbx_description
1 polymer ?
#
loop_
_entity_poly.entity_id
_entity_poly.type
_entity_poly.pdbx_seq_one_letter_code
_entity_poly.pdbx_strand_id
1 'polypeptide(L)'
;HFERNPVKLGGPGVIIQCDETMLNHKIKAHRGRMPTQQVWAFVIVDTSFTPARGYAEIVPDRSATTLLSIINTSRISNLHR
;
A
#
# COMPACT_ATOMS: atom_id res chain seq x y z
N HIS A 1 -10.13 -4.35 -12.07
CA HIS A 1 -9.70 -3.34 -13.09
C HIS A 1 -8.17 -3.19 -13.13
N PHE A 2 -7.46 -3.11 -11.99
CA PHE A 2 -5.99 -2.99 -11.92
C PHE A 2 -5.19 -4.27 -12.21
N GLU A 3 -5.82 -5.44 -12.19
CA GLU A 3 -5.16 -6.73 -12.52
C GLU A 3 -4.62 -6.80 -13.95
N ARG A 4 -5.16 -5.98 -14.86
CA ARG A 4 -4.78 -5.97 -16.28
C ARG A 4 -3.66 -4.97 -16.61
N ASN A 5 -3.33 -4.06 -15.70
CA ASN A 5 -2.26 -3.08 -15.91
C ASN A 5 -1.55 -2.75 -14.57
N PRO A 6 -0.43 -3.42 -14.25
CA PRO A 6 0.27 -3.23 -12.98
C PRO A 6 0.79 -1.81 -12.82
N VAL A 7 0.69 -1.26 -11.60
CA VAL A 7 1.18 0.08 -11.26
C VAL A 7 2.70 0.06 -11.14
N LYS A 8 3.40 0.35 -12.23
CA LYS A 8 4.87 0.41 -12.22
C LYS A 8 5.38 1.51 -11.29
N LEU A 9 6.02 1.10 -10.19
CA LEU A 9 6.68 1.95 -9.20
C LEU A 9 8.15 1.51 -9.10
N GLY A 10 9.03 2.41 -8.68
CA GLY A 10 10.44 2.12 -8.48
C GLY A 10 11.23 1.95 -9.78
N GLY A 11 12.47 1.46 -9.64
CA GLY A 11 13.47 1.41 -10.70
C GLY A 11 14.88 1.41 -10.12
N PRO A 12 15.92 1.10 -10.92
CA PRO A 12 17.30 1.27 -10.49
C PRO A 12 17.56 2.71 -10.04
N GLY A 13 18.08 2.87 -8.82
CA GLY A 13 18.35 4.19 -8.24
C GLY A 13 17.13 4.98 -7.77
N VAL A 14 15.92 4.44 -7.88
CA VAL A 14 14.69 5.07 -7.39
C VAL A 14 14.39 4.60 -5.98
N ILE A 15 14.23 5.56 -5.06
CA ILE A 15 13.80 5.30 -3.69
C ILE A 15 12.28 5.40 -3.64
N ILE A 16 11.63 4.32 -3.20
CA ILE A 16 10.19 4.29 -2.93
C ILE A 16 9.94 4.40 -1.42
N GLN A 17 8.78 4.92 -1.06
CA GLN A 17 8.31 5.01 0.33
C GLN A 17 7.24 3.94 0.57
N CYS A 18 7.37 3.18 1.65
CA CYS A 18 6.40 2.17 2.05
C CYS A 18 5.89 2.49 3.46
N ASP A 19 4.58 2.36 3.69
CA ASP A 19 3.97 2.60 4.99
C ASP A 19 2.76 1.71 5.24
N GLU A 20 2.45 1.49 6.52
CA GLU A 20 1.28 0.74 6.99
C GLU A 20 0.30 1.69 7.66
N THR A 21 -0.93 1.75 7.18
CA THR A 21 -1.96 2.66 7.70
C THR A 21 -3.19 1.91 8.17
N MET A 22 -3.69 2.28 9.35
CA MET A 22 -4.93 1.72 9.89
C MET A 22 -6.12 2.55 9.38
N LEU A 23 -7.04 1.92 8.65
CA LEU A 23 -8.19 2.53 7.98
C LEU A 23 -9.48 2.52 8.82
N ASN A 24 -9.36 2.62 10.14
CA ASN A 24 -10.52 2.60 11.02
C ASN A 24 -11.20 3.97 11.10
N HIS A 25 -12.53 4.02 10.97
CA HIS A 25 -13.27 5.23 11.34
C HIS A 25 -13.15 5.45 12.84
N LYS A 26 -12.58 6.59 13.24
CA LYS A 26 -12.73 7.06 14.62
C LYS A 26 -14.19 7.43 14.83
N ILE A 27 -14.79 6.99 15.93
CA ILE A 27 -16.09 7.52 16.34
C ILE A 27 -15.91 9.03 16.53
N LYS A 28 -16.63 9.83 15.75
CA LYS A 28 -16.72 11.27 15.96
C LYS A 28 -17.87 11.56 16.93
N ALA A 29 -17.64 12.44 17.90
CA ALA A 29 -18.65 12.91 18.87
C ALA A 29 -19.31 11.83 19.75
N HIS A 30 -18.59 10.75 20.09
CA HIS A 30 -19.11 9.62 20.90
C HIS A 30 -20.39 8.95 20.35
N ARG A 31 -20.77 9.25 19.09
CA ARG A 31 -21.94 8.69 18.43
C ARG A 31 -21.50 7.71 17.36
N GLY A 32 -21.76 6.42 17.59
CA GLY A 32 -21.48 5.35 16.64
C GLY A 32 -20.87 4.12 17.30
N ARG A 33 -20.68 3.06 16.51
CA ARG A 33 -19.99 1.84 16.95
C ARG A 33 -18.53 1.90 16.51
N MET A 34 -17.62 1.52 17.41
CA MET A 34 -16.22 1.35 17.05
C MET A 34 -16.14 0.18 16.07
N PRO A 35 -15.31 0.26 15.02
CA PRO A 35 -15.01 -0.91 14.22
C PRO A 35 -14.48 -1.99 15.16
N THR A 36 -15.11 -3.17 15.13
CA THR A 36 -14.74 -4.32 15.97
C THR A 36 -13.46 -4.99 15.51
N GLN A 37 -13.04 -4.72 14.27
CA GLN A 37 -11.83 -5.22 13.65
C GLN A 37 -11.00 -4.06 13.12
N GLN A 38 -9.68 -4.20 13.21
CA GLN A 38 -8.76 -3.24 12.60
C GLN A 38 -8.60 -3.57 11.12
N VAL A 39 -8.89 -2.60 10.27
CA VAL A 39 -8.56 -2.68 8.84
C VAL A 39 -7.22 -2.00 8.63
N TRP A 40 -6.29 -2.70 8.00
CA TRP A 40 -4.97 -2.19 7.68
C TRP A 40 -4.80 -2.14 6.16
N ALA A 41 -4.09 -1.12 5.70
CA ALA A 41 -3.64 -1.03 4.32
C ALA A 41 -2.14 -0.83 4.28
N PHE A 42 -1.53 -1.45 3.29
CA PHE A 42 -0.13 -1.23 2.96
C PHE A 42 -0.06 -0.31 1.74
N VAL A 43 0.77 0.73 1.85
CA VAL A 43 0.87 1.82 0.87
C VAL A 43 2.30 1.91 0.38
N ILE A 44 2.46 2.05 -0.93
CA ILE A 44 3.75 2.25 -1.58
C ILE A 44 3.65 3.46 -2.49
N VAL A 45 4.57 4.40 -2.35
CA VAL A 45 4.60 5.65 -3.10
C VAL A 45 5.95 5.84 -3.77
N ASP A 46 5.92 6.12 -5.05
CA ASP A 46 7.06 6.55 -5.84
C ASP A 46 6.98 8.07 -6.06
N THR A 47 7.89 8.78 -5.41
CA THR A 47 8.00 10.25 -5.43
C THR A 47 8.90 10.77 -6.57
N SER A 48 9.45 9.88 -7.41
CA SER A 48 10.17 10.29 -8.63
C SER A 48 9.23 10.78 -9.74
N PHE A 49 7.92 10.54 -9.60
CA PHE A 49 6.88 11.04 -10.51
C PHE A 49 6.23 12.32 -9.98
N THR A 50 5.74 13.15 -10.91
CA THR A 50 4.90 14.32 -10.61
C THR A 50 3.60 14.25 -11.43
N PRO A 51 2.42 14.08 -10.80
CA PRO A 51 2.23 13.80 -9.38
C PRO A 51 2.80 12.43 -8.98
N ALA A 52 3.10 12.26 -7.68
CA ALA A 52 3.59 11.01 -7.14
C ALA A 52 2.65 9.85 -7.49
N ARG A 53 3.21 8.67 -7.77
CA ARG A 53 2.44 7.48 -8.08
C ARG A 53 2.33 6.61 -6.83
N GLY A 54 1.13 6.18 -6.51
CA GLY A 54 0.85 5.37 -5.33
C GLY A 54 0.16 4.06 -5.68
N TYR A 55 0.46 3.04 -4.87
CA TYR A 55 -0.29 1.80 -4.77
C TYR A 55 -0.73 1.63 -3.32
N ALA A 56 -1.97 1.21 -3.09
CA ALA A 56 -2.48 0.89 -1.76
C ALA A 56 -3.38 -0.33 -1.83
N GLU A 57 -3.22 -1.25 -0.90
CA GLU A 57 -4.02 -2.47 -0.80
C GLU A 57 -4.35 -2.78 0.66
N ILE A 58 -5.59 -3.22 0.92
CA ILE A 58 -5.99 -3.71 2.24
C ILE A 58 -5.29 -5.04 2.48
N VAL A 59 -4.60 -5.17 3.61
CA VAL A 59 -3.86 -6.39 3.96
C VAL A 59 -4.59 -7.18 5.04
N PRO A 60 -4.63 -8.52 4.94
CA PRO A 60 -5.25 -9.36 5.96
C PRO A 60 -4.45 -9.36 7.27
N ASP A 61 -3.13 -9.21 7.17
CA ASP A 61 -2.21 -9.10 8.30
C ASP A 61 -0.97 -8.27 7.92
N ARG A 62 -0.17 -7.95 8.94
CA ARG A 62 1.05 -7.14 8.83
C ARG A 62 2.32 -8.01 8.90
N SER A 63 2.20 -9.30 8.58
CA SER A 63 3.35 -10.19 8.60
C SER A 63 4.33 -9.80 7.50
N ALA A 64 5.63 -10.03 7.77
CA ALA A 64 6.65 -9.81 6.75
C ALA A 64 6.36 -10.60 5.47
N THR A 65 5.81 -11.81 5.57
CA THR A 65 5.40 -12.62 4.41
C THR A 65 4.36 -11.92 3.55
N THR A 66 3.29 -11.39 4.17
CA THR A 66 2.24 -10.65 3.46
C THR A 66 2.81 -9.40 2.79
N LEU A 67 3.57 -8.58 3.52
CA LEU A 67 4.13 -7.33 2.99
C LEU A 67 5.18 -7.57 1.88
N LEU A 68 6.08 -8.53 2.09
CA LEU A 68 7.08 -8.92 1.08
C LEU A 68 6.42 -9.49 -0.17
N SER A 69 5.32 -10.22 -0.04
CA SER A 69 4.58 -10.72 -1.21
C SER A 69 4.07 -9.57 -2.08
N ILE A 70 3.59 -8.48 -1.47
CA ILE A 70 3.12 -7.29 -2.19
C ILE A 70 4.28 -6.57 -2.86
N ILE A 71 5.40 -6.37 -2.14
CA ILE A 71 6.63 -5.74 -2.66
C ILE A 71 7.19 -6.52 -3.86
N ASN A 72 7.27 -7.85 -3.74
CA ASN A 72 7.87 -8.72 -4.76
C ASN A 72 6.93 -9.04 -5.92
N THR A 73 5.64 -8.74 -5.81
CA THR A 73 4.70 -8.95 -6.91
C THR A 73 5.07 -8.04 -8.08
N SER A 74 4.98 -8.55 -9.31
CA SER A 74 5.24 -7.84 -10.59
C SER A 74 4.40 -6.57 -10.81
N ARG A 75 3.55 -6.23 -9.84
CA ARG A 75 2.87 -4.95 -9.69
C ARG A 75 3.86 -3.81 -9.51
N ILE A 76 4.99 -4.01 -8.81
CA ILE A 76 5.96 -2.96 -8.39
C ILE A 76 7.29 -3.10 -9.14
N SER A 77 7.41 -4.02 -10.09
CA SER A 77 8.71 -4.39 -10.66
C SER A 77 9.11 -3.53 -11.85
N ASN A 78 9.77 -2.41 -11.57
CA ASN A 78 10.97 -1.99 -12.31
C ASN A 78 12.25 -2.11 -11.46
N LEU A 79 12.19 -2.69 -10.26
CA LEU A 79 13.35 -2.75 -9.35
C LEU A 79 14.59 -3.50 -9.90
N HIS A 80 14.47 -4.27 -10.99
CA HIS A 80 15.53 -5.15 -11.51
C HIS A 80 15.63 -5.23 -13.05
N ARG A 81 15.17 -4.22 -13.81
CA ARG A 81 15.45 -4.14 -15.25
C ARG A 81 16.09 -2.82 -15.64
#